data_AF-A0A8X6TX65-F1
#
_entry.id   AF-A0A8X6TX65-F1
#
_cell.length_a   1.000
_cell.length_b   1.000
_cell.length_c   1.000
_cell.angle_alpha   90.00
_cell.angle_beta   90.00
_cell.angle_gamma   90.00
#
_symmetry.space_group_name_H-M   'P 1'
#
loop_
_entity.id
_entity.type
_entity.pdbx_description
1 polymer ?
#
loop_
_entity_poly.entity_id
_entity_poly.type
_entity_poly.pdbx_seq_one_letter_code
_entity_poly.pdbx_strand_id
1 'polypeptide(L)'
;MDTDYHEYCTGGYDPDDIVISGMSGRFPECDSVGELKESLYNKKDLIIFRDDRYEKGAMNAPYSSCGLVRNLDKFDANFFLVTPAMANTMDPASRIHIEVSYEAIADAGYDAIDLKGQKIGIFNATVESDELIIKATNESYSHLCTSRSYNANRTSYVMDFIGKK
;
A
#
# COMPACT_ATOMS: atom_id res chain seq x y z
N MET A 1 -19.23 -22.17 20.13
CA MET A 1 -19.16 -23.10 18.99
C MET A 1 -18.73 -22.25 17.82
N ASP A 2 -17.44 -22.24 17.52
CA ASP A 2 -16.92 -21.60 16.32
C ASP A 2 -17.41 -22.41 15.14
N THR A 3 -18.34 -21.84 14.37
CA THR A 3 -18.77 -22.42 13.10
C THR A 3 -17.58 -22.30 12.16
N ASP A 4 -17.00 -23.43 11.79
CA ASP A 4 -15.95 -23.49 10.78
C ASP A 4 -16.56 -23.14 9.42
N TYR A 5 -16.25 -21.96 8.89
CA TYR A 5 -16.71 -21.48 7.59
C TYR A 5 -15.86 -22.03 6.41
N HIS A 6 -14.94 -22.96 6.66
CA HIS A 6 -14.12 -23.60 5.62
C HIS A 6 -14.83 -24.72 4.85
N GLU A 7 -16.16 -24.89 5.01
CA GLU A 7 -16.97 -25.92 4.32
C GLU A 7 -16.90 -25.87 2.79
N TYR A 8 -16.36 -24.79 2.19
CA TYR A 8 -16.19 -24.62 0.75
C TYR A 8 -14.81 -25.01 0.21
N CYS A 9 -13.84 -25.32 1.07
CA CYS A 9 -12.50 -25.77 0.68
C CYS A 9 -12.44 -27.29 0.51
N THR A 10 -13.29 -27.84 -0.35
CA THR A 10 -13.39 -29.30 -0.60
C THR A 10 -12.48 -29.80 -1.73
N GLY A 11 -11.58 -28.96 -2.23
CA GLY A 11 -10.59 -29.34 -3.25
C GLY A 11 -9.42 -30.11 -2.64
N GLY A 12 -8.96 -31.17 -3.30
CA GLY A 12 -7.68 -31.79 -2.97
C GLY A 12 -6.53 -30.81 -3.21
N TYR A 13 -5.35 -31.08 -2.65
CA TYR A 13 -4.15 -30.26 -2.90
C TYR A 13 -3.75 -30.34 -4.37
N ASP A 14 -3.89 -29.23 -5.10
CA ASP A 14 -3.31 -29.03 -6.42
C ASP A 14 -2.12 -28.05 -6.29
N PRO A 15 -0.88 -28.46 -6.65
CA PRO A 15 0.28 -27.56 -6.59
C PRO A 15 0.20 -26.35 -7.52
N ASP A 16 -0.70 -26.35 -8.51
CA ASP A 16 -0.92 -25.23 -9.43
C ASP A 16 -2.01 -24.25 -8.94
N ASP A 17 -2.69 -24.54 -7.83
CA ASP A 17 -3.68 -23.64 -7.24
C ASP A 17 -3.03 -22.32 -6.77
N ILE A 18 -3.71 -21.21 -7.06
CA ILE A 18 -3.31 -19.89 -6.59
C ILE A 18 -4.07 -19.56 -5.31
N VAL A 19 -3.33 -19.30 -4.23
CA VAL A 19 -3.88 -18.92 -2.93
C VAL A 19 -3.53 -17.48 -2.59
N ILE A 20 -4.40 -16.81 -1.82
CA ILE A 20 -4.06 -15.57 -1.14
C ILE A 20 -3.47 -15.96 0.21
N SER A 21 -2.14 -15.88 0.33
CA SER A 21 -1.41 -16.31 1.52
C SER A 21 -1.28 -15.23 2.59
N GLY A 22 -1.37 -13.95 2.23
CA GLY A 22 -1.31 -12.83 3.17
C GLY A 22 -1.87 -11.54 2.57
N MET A 23 -2.25 -10.62 3.44
CA MET A 23 -2.86 -9.34 3.06
C MET A 23 -2.47 -8.21 4.02
N SER A 24 -2.23 -7.02 3.46
CA SER A 24 -2.14 -5.78 4.23
C SER A 24 -2.70 -4.61 3.41
N GLY A 25 -3.03 -3.52 4.09
CA GLY A 25 -3.56 -2.33 3.48
C GLY A 25 -3.78 -1.19 4.47
N ARG A 26 -3.79 0.02 3.92
CA ARG A 26 -4.23 1.25 4.60
C ARG A 26 -5.54 1.69 3.97
N PHE A 27 -6.52 2.04 4.80
CA PHE A 27 -7.87 2.39 4.38
C PHE A 27 -8.32 3.67 5.09
N PRO A 28 -9.46 4.26 4.69
CA PRO A 28 -10.02 5.40 5.42
C PRO A 28 -10.14 5.10 6.91
N GLU A 29 -9.50 5.92 7.74
CA GLU A 29 -9.49 5.81 9.21
C GLU A 29 -9.01 4.46 9.79
N CYS A 30 -8.36 3.61 8.99
CA CYS A 30 -7.89 2.28 9.41
C CYS A 30 -6.47 2.02 8.88
N ASP A 31 -5.53 1.76 9.78
CA ASP A 31 -4.13 1.52 9.40
C ASP A 31 -3.81 0.03 9.15
N SER A 32 -4.81 -0.86 9.21
CA SER A 32 -4.64 -2.28 8.91
C SER A 32 -5.93 -2.94 8.42
N VAL A 33 -5.80 -4.14 7.84
CA VAL A 33 -6.95 -5.00 7.50
C VAL A 33 -7.74 -5.38 8.76
N GLY A 34 -7.08 -5.56 9.89
CA GLY A 34 -7.73 -5.82 11.18
C GLY A 34 -8.60 -4.65 11.64
N GLU A 35 -8.09 -3.41 11.57
CA GLU A 35 -8.89 -2.22 11.89
C GLU A 35 -10.05 -2.01 10.92
N LEU A 36 -9.83 -2.29 9.62
CA LEU A 36 -10.90 -2.25 8.62
C LEU A 36 -11.98 -3.28 8.96
N LYS A 37 -11.60 -4.52 9.26
CA LYS A 37 -12.51 -5.60 9.66
C LYS A 37 -13.38 -5.15 10.83
N GLU A 38 -12.77 -4.69 11.92
CA GLU A 38 -13.51 -4.22 13.10
C GLU A 38 -14.44 -3.05 12.77
N SER A 39 -13.99 -2.10 11.95
CA SER A 39 -14.82 -0.98 11.51
C SER A 39 -16.03 -1.42 10.69
N LEU A 40 -15.86 -2.40 9.80
CA LEU A 40 -16.94 -2.97 9.00
C LEU A 40 -17.95 -3.72 9.87
N TYR A 41 -17.49 -4.57 10.80
CA TYR A 41 -18.37 -5.28 11.74
C TYR A 41 -19.22 -4.31 12.58
N ASN A 42 -18.60 -3.22 13.02
CA ASN A 42 -19.26 -2.19 13.83
C ASN A 42 -20.03 -1.15 13.00
N LYS A 43 -20.06 -1.28 11.66
CA LYS A 43 -20.73 -0.36 10.73
C LYS A 43 -20.30 1.10 10.94
N LYS A 44 -19.01 1.30 11.25
CA LYS A 44 -18.45 2.64 11.46
C LYS A 44 -18.43 3.40 10.13
N ASP A 45 -18.88 4.66 10.17
CA ASP A 45 -18.70 5.56 9.04
C ASP A 45 -17.23 5.99 8.96
N LEU A 46 -16.58 5.69 7.85
CA LEU A 46 -15.18 6.00 7.58
C LEU A 46 -15.02 7.20 6.63
N ILE A 47 -16.14 7.82 6.22
CA ILE A 47 -16.16 9.00 5.38
C ILE A 47 -16.26 10.22 6.29
N ILE A 48 -15.13 10.89 6.49
CA ILE A 48 -15.03 12.02 7.42
C ILE A 48 -14.55 13.27 6.71
N PHE A 49 -14.80 14.43 7.33
CA PHE A 49 -14.14 15.66 6.94
C PHE A 49 -12.88 15.86 7.76
N ARG A 50 -11.79 16.23 7.09
CA ARG A 50 -10.62 16.84 7.72
C ARG A 50 -10.15 18.00 6.87
N ASP A 51 -9.76 19.09 7.52
CA ASP A 51 -9.24 20.31 6.90
C ASP A 51 -7.72 20.26 6.65
N ASP A 52 -7.06 19.16 7.02
CA ASP A 52 -5.62 18.97 6.88
C ASP A 52 -5.17 18.67 5.43
N ARG A 53 -6.08 18.25 4.56
CA ARG A 53 -5.82 18.04 3.12
C ARG A 53 -6.31 19.19 2.26
N TYR A 54 -7.53 19.65 2.52
CA TYR A 54 -8.19 20.72 1.77
C TYR A 54 -9.10 21.53 2.68
N GLU A 55 -9.17 22.84 2.47
CA GLU A 55 -10.18 23.67 3.11
C GLU A 55 -11.60 23.26 2.67
N LYS A 56 -12.58 23.49 3.52
CA LYS A 56 -13.98 23.15 3.24
C LYS A 56 -14.47 23.93 2.00
N GLY A 57 -14.91 23.20 0.98
CA GLY A 57 -15.40 23.79 -0.28
C GLY A 57 -14.31 24.06 -1.33
N ALA A 58 -13.07 23.63 -1.10
CA ALA A 58 -12.02 23.65 -2.11
C ALA A 58 -12.41 22.83 -3.36
N MET A 59 -11.88 23.25 -4.52
CA MET A 59 -12.06 22.59 -5.83
C MET A 59 -13.49 22.42 -6.33
N ASN A 60 -14.47 23.21 -5.84
CA ASN A 60 -15.90 22.99 -6.10
C ASN A 60 -16.36 21.55 -5.78
N ALA A 61 -15.63 20.85 -4.91
CA ALA A 61 -15.97 19.49 -4.54
C ALA A 61 -17.32 19.53 -3.80
N PRO A 62 -18.36 18.82 -4.29
CA PRO A 62 -19.68 18.84 -3.67
C PRO A 62 -19.70 18.12 -2.31
N TYR A 63 -18.59 17.49 -1.93
CA TYR A 63 -18.49 16.66 -0.74
C TYR A 63 -17.79 17.41 0.38
N SER A 64 -18.50 17.53 1.51
CA SER A 64 -17.94 17.98 2.76
C SER A 64 -17.20 16.87 3.51
N SER A 65 -16.99 15.68 2.93
CA SER A 65 -16.32 14.53 3.56
C SER A 65 -15.78 13.56 2.50
N CYS A 66 -14.67 12.88 2.78
CA CYS A 66 -14.08 11.86 1.92
C CYS A 66 -13.38 10.77 2.75
N GLY A 67 -13.06 9.64 2.13
CA GLY A 67 -12.28 8.59 2.78
C GLY A 67 -10.81 9.00 2.86
N LEU A 68 -10.30 9.25 4.07
CA LEU A 68 -8.94 9.73 4.27
C LEU A 68 -8.08 8.68 4.96
N VAL A 69 -6.98 8.30 4.31
CA VAL A 69 -5.92 7.49 4.93
C VAL A 69 -5.16 8.36 5.91
N ARG A 70 -4.94 7.85 7.13
CA ARG A 70 -4.19 8.52 8.20
C ARG A 70 -2.70 8.48 7.90
N ASN A 71 -1.92 9.33 8.59
CA ASN A 71 -0.46 9.22 8.65
C ASN A 71 0.25 9.21 7.29
N LEU A 72 -0.29 9.88 6.26
CA LEU A 72 0.30 9.96 4.92
C LEU A 72 1.73 10.57 4.90
N ASP A 73 2.08 11.32 5.94
CA ASP A 73 3.40 11.92 6.10
C ASP A 73 4.44 10.93 6.65
N LYS A 74 4.02 9.78 7.19
CA LYS A 74 4.91 8.79 7.81
C LYS A 74 5.47 7.81 6.79
N PHE A 75 6.74 7.44 6.98
CA PHE A 75 7.44 6.39 6.22
C PHE A 75 8.78 6.06 6.89
N ASP A 76 9.09 4.78 7.10
CA ASP A 76 10.42 4.37 7.58
C ASP A 76 11.44 4.29 6.43
N ALA A 77 11.95 5.45 6.02
CA ALA A 77 12.86 5.56 4.90
C ALA A 77 14.14 4.72 5.07
N ASN A 78 14.69 4.65 6.28
CA ASN A 78 15.94 3.94 6.54
C ASN A 78 15.76 2.43 6.41
N PHE A 79 14.65 1.89 6.92
CA PHE A 79 14.33 0.47 6.79
C PHE A 79 14.24 0.03 5.33
N PHE A 80 13.62 0.84 4.47
CA PHE A 80 13.46 0.54 3.04
C PHE A 80 14.58 1.10 2.15
N LEU A 81 15.76 1.40 2.71
CA LEU A 81 16.95 1.85 1.98
C LEU A 81 16.68 3.08 1.09
N VAL A 82 15.84 4.00 1.58
CA VAL A 82 15.48 5.26 0.94
C VAL A 82 16.17 6.41 1.66
N THR A 83 16.84 7.30 0.93
CA THR A 83 17.45 8.48 1.54
C THR A 83 16.37 9.49 1.96
N PRO A 84 16.59 10.32 3.00
CA PRO A 84 15.60 11.32 3.42
C PRO A 84 15.19 12.28 2.30
N ALA A 85 16.14 12.69 1.45
CA ALA A 85 15.86 13.55 0.30
C ALA A 85 14.92 12.87 -0.72
N MET A 86 15.10 11.57 -0.94
CA MET A 86 14.23 10.79 -1.82
C MET A 86 12.86 10.56 -1.19
N ALA A 87 12.81 10.19 0.09
CA ALA A 87 11.55 9.98 0.81
C ALA A 87 10.66 11.23 0.80
N ASN A 88 11.26 12.43 0.89
CA ASN A 88 10.54 13.70 0.81
C ASN A 88 9.98 14.02 -0.58
N THR A 89 10.45 13.35 -1.63
CA THR A 89 9.98 13.53 -3.02
C THR A 89 9.12 12.37 -3.52
N MET A 90 9.00 11.30 -2.72
CA MET A 90 8.15 10.15 -3.02
C MET A 90 6.68 10.47 -2.80
N ASP A 91 5.86 10.02 -3.76
CA ASP A 91 4.42 9.99 -3.61
C ASP A 91 4.04 9.21 -2.33
N PRO A 92 3.19 9.77 -1.44
CA PRO A 92 2.67 9.05 -0.27
C PRO A 92 2.12 7.65 -0.60
N ALA A 93 1.46 7.48 -1.75
CA ALA A 93 0.93 6.18 -2.16
C ALA A 93 2.05 5.16 -2.43
N SER A 94 3.18 5.60 -2.99
CA SER A 94 4.36 4.75 -3.21
C SER A 94 5.00 4.30 -1.89
N ARG A 95 5.07 5.21 -0.90
CA ARG A 95 5.60 4.92 0.44
C ARG A 95 4.75 3.87 1.14
N ILE A 96 3.43 4.06 1.14
CA ILE A 96 2.47 3.09 1.68
C ILE A 96 2.56 1.75 0.94
N HIS A 97 2.64 1.76 -0.39
CA HIS A 97 2.73 0.54 -1.19
C HIS A 97 3.90 -0.36 -0.78
N ILE A 98 5.07 0.23 -0.50
CA ILE A 98 6.25 -0.52 -0.05
C ILE A 98 6.01 -1.12 1.34
N GLU A 99 5.47 -0.34 2.28
CA GLU A 99 5.16 -0.81 3.65
C GLU A 99 4.16 -1.95 3.64
N VAL A 100 3.01 -1.79 2.98
CA VAL A 100 1.96 -2.81 2.97
C VAL A 100 2.38 -4.06 2.20
N SER A 101 3.29 -3.95 1.23
CA SER A 101 3.86 -5.12 0.56
C SER A 101 4.74 -5.93 1.51
N TYR A 102 5.55 -5.26 2.34
CA TYR A 102 6.35 -5.92 3.38
C TYR A 102 5.45 -6.60 4.43
N GLU A 103 4.43 -5.89 4.90
CA GLU A 103 3.48 -6.40 5.89
C GLU A 103 2.67 -7.58 5.36
N ALA A 104 2.27 -7.58 4.08
CA ALA A 104 1.56 -8.70 3.49
C ALA A 104 2.42 -9.97 3.39
N ILE A 105 3.73 -9.82 3.17
CA ILE A 105 4.69 -10.94 3.22
C ILE A 105 4.79 -11.48 4.66
N ALA A 106 4.87 -10.60 5.65
CA ALA A 106 4.92 -10.98 7.06
C ALA A 106 3.60 -11.64 7.52
N ASP A 107 2.46 -11.15 7.08
CA ASP A 107 1.13 -11.75 7.34
C ASP A 107 1.02 -13.16 6.74
N ALA A 108 1.65 -13.39 5.58
CA ALA A 108 1.79 -14.72 4.98
C ALA A 108 2.74 -15.65 5.75
N GLY A 109 3.37 -15.18 6.83
CA GLY A 109 4.30 -15.95 7.66
C GLY A 109 5.72 -16.07 7.10
N TYR A 110 6.09 -15.24 6.12
CA TYR A 110 7.43 -15.22 5.54
C TYR A 110 8.25 -14.02 6.06
N ASP A 111 9.57 -14.20 6.17
CA ASP A 111 10.50 -13.07 6.24
C ASP A 111 10.89 -12.67 4.81
N ALA A 112 10.78 -11.38 4.48
CA ALA A 112 11.21 -10.88 3.17
C ALA A 112 12.70 -11.15 2.88
N ILE A 113 13.54 -11.30 3.92
CA ILE A 113 14.95 -11.68 3.78
C ILE A 113 15.10 -13.07 3.16
N ASP A 114 14.22 -14.02 3.50
CA ASP A 114 14.25 -15.40 2.98
C ASP A 114 13.78 -15.48 1.52
N LEU A 115 13.09 -14.44 1.05
CA LEU A 115 12.56 -14.35 -0.31
C LEU A 115 13.49 -13.61 -1.29
N LYS A 116 14.66 -13.14 -0.83
CA LYS A 116 15.63 -12.46 -1.68
C LYS A 116 16.13 -13.33 -2.82
N GLY A 117 16.28 -12.74 -4.00
CA GLY A 117 16.70 -13.40 -5.23
C GLY A 117 15.65 -14.35 -5.83
N GLN A 118 14.45 -14.44 -5.26
CA GLN A 118 13.42 -15.34 -5.77
C GLN A 118 12.63 -14.74 -6.95
N LYS A 119 12.04 -15.63 -7.76
CA LYS A 119 11.25 -15.28 -8.94
C LYS A 119 9.84 -14.81 -8.57
N ILE A 120 9.77 -13.72 -7.81
CA ILE A 120 8.53 -13.10 -7.35
C ILE A 120 8.24 -11.87 -8.21
N GLY A 121 7.03 -11.79 -8.75
CA GLY A 121 6.58 -10.65 -9.55
C GLY A 121 5.77 -9.66 -8.70
N ILE A 122 5.98 -8.37 -8.92
CA ILE A 122 5.17 -7.30 -8.34
C ILE A 122 4.25 -6.72 -9.41
N PHE A 123 2.94 -6.79 -9.16
CA PHE A 123 1.92 -6.22 -10.02
C PHE A 123 1.23 -5.08 -9.26
N ASN A 124 1.39 -3.85 -9.74
CA ASN A 124 0.82 -2.66 -9.12
C ASN A 124 -0.15 -1.96 -10.07
N ALA A 125 -1.37 -1.72 -9.59
CA ALA A 125 -2.37 -0.93 -10.29
C ALA A 125 -2.41 0.49 -9.70
N THR A 126 -2.12 1.49 -10.51
CA THR A 126 -2.18 2.91 -10.13
C THR A 126 -2.62 3.75 -11.32
N VAL A 127 -3.40 4.80 -11.06
CA VAL A 127 -4.01 5.66 -12.08
C VAL A 127 -3.29 7.00 -12.16
N GLU A 128 -3.27 7.76 -11.07
CA GLU A 128 -2.72 9.11 -11.02
C GLU A 128 -1.75 9.25 -9.84
N SER A 129 -0.74 10.10 -10.03
CA SER A 129 0.16 10.55 -8.98
C SER A 129 -0.01 12.06 -8.88
N ASP A 130 -0.85 12.49 -7.93
CA ASP A 130 -1.07 13.92 -7.66
C ASP A 130 0.24 14.59 -7.25
N GLU A 131 1.14 13.82 -6.63
CA GLU A 131 2.46 14.28 -6.22
C GLU A 131 3.29 14.80 -7.40
N LEU A 132 3.21 14.17 -8.57
CA LEU A 132 3.89 14.64 -9.78
C LEU A 132 3.41 16.04 -10.19
N ILE A 133 2.12 16.33 -9.98
CA ILE A 133 1.50 17.61 -10.34
C ILE A 133 1.83 18.66 -9.27
N ILE A 134 1.70 18.30 -8.00
CA ILE A 134 1.91 19.19 -6.85
C ILE A 134 3.39 19.58 -6.71
N LYS A 135 4.29 18.61 -6.87
CA LYS A 135 5.74 18.79 -6.75
C LYS A 135 6.42 18.85 -8.11
N ALA A 136 5.83 19.55 -9.08
CA ALA A 136 6.50 19.94 -10.32
C ALA A 136 7.68 20.89 -10.01
N THR A 137 8.71 20.37 -9.35
CA THR A 137 9.93 21.03 -8.91
C THR A 137 11.08 20.51 -9.76
N ASN A 138 12.10 21.35 -9.99
CA ASN A 138 13.32 20.98 -10.71
C ASN A 138 14.26 20.06 -9.89
N GLU A 139 13.76 19.36 -8.87
CA GLU A 139 14.57 18.44 -8.08
C GLU A 139 14.88 17.16 -8.85
N SER A 140 16.14 16.72 -8.80
CA SER A 140 16.65 15.62 -9.64
C SER A 140 15.93 14.27 -9.44
N TYR A 141 15.19 14.08 -8.34
CA TYR A 141 14.52 12.82 -8.01
C TYR A 141 13.01 12.80 -8.26
N SER A 142 12.39 13.95 -8.59
CA SER A 142 10.93 14.09 -8.68
C SER A 142 10.31 13.10 -9.68
N HIS A 143 10.89 12.97 -10.87
CA HIS A 143 10.42 12.04 -11.90
C HIS A 143 10.56 10.56 -11.52
N LEU A 144 11.62 10.20 -10.77
CA LEU A 144 11.82 8.82 -10.34
C LEU A 144 10.79 8.45 -9.28
N CYS A 145 10.58 9.33 -8.30
CA CYS A 145 9.83 9.03 -7.08
C CYS A 145 8.30 9.15 -7.22
N THR A 146 7.83 9.63 -8.38
CA THR A 146 6.39 9.81 -8.70
C THR A 146 5.95 9.02 -9.93
N SER A 147 6.88 8.34 -10.62
CA SER A 147 6.52 7.48 -11.76
C SER A 147 5.74 6.25 -11.29
N ARG A 148 4.69 5.88 -12.04
CA ARG A 148 3.86 4.71 -11.72
C ARG A 148 4.63 3.39 -11.71
N SER A 149 5.60 3.25 -12.62
CA SER A 149 6.46 2.06 -12.68
C SER A 149 7.38 1.96 -11.47
N TYR A 150 7.67 3.08 -10.82
CA TYR A 150 8.52 3.11 -9.64
C TYR A 150 7.91 2.33 -8.48
N ASN A 151 6.58 2.31 -8.34
CA ASN A 151 5.91 1.55 -7.27
C ASN A 151 6.29 0.07 -7.31
N ALA A 152 6.15 -0.57 -8.48
CA ALA A 152 6.51 -1.98 -8.64
C ALA A 152 8.03 -2.17 -8.59
N ASN A 153 8.79 -1.34 -9.32
CA ASN A 153 10.23 -1.51 -9.45
C ASN A 153 10.98 -1.27 -8.13
N ARG A 154 10.55 -0.28 -7.33
CA ARG A 154 11.16 0.03 -6.05
C ARG A 154 10.85 -1.05 -5.02
N THR A 155 9.62 -1.53 -4.95
CA THR A 155 9.26 -2.66 -4.08
C THR A 155 10.07 -3.89 -4.45
N SER A 156 10.18 -4.21 -5.75
CA SER A 156 11.02 -5.30 -6.25
C SER A 156 12.49 -5.13 -5.86
N TYR A 157 13.02 -3.91 -5.95
CA TYR A 157 14.41 -3.60 -5.58
C TYR A 157 14.66 -3.75 -4.07
N VAL A 158 13.77 -3.22 -3.24
CA VAL A 158 13.94 -3.24 -1.78
C VAL A 158 13.84 -4.66 -1.23
N MET A 159 12.96 -5.49 -1.79
CA MET A 159 12.79 -6.90 -1.40
C MET A 159 13.74 -7.86 -2.14
N ASP A 160 14.53 -7.37 -3.10
CA ASP A 160 15.38 -8.17 -3.99
C ASP A 160 14.63 -9.28 -4.75
N PHE A 161 13.48 -8.93 -5.33
CA PHE A 161 12.73 -9.83 -6.19
C PHE A 161 13.17 -9.66 -7.63
N ILE A 162 13.47 -10.78 -8.30
CA ILE A 162 14.02 -10.77 -9.67
C ILE A 162 12.97 -11.00 -10.76
N GLY A 163 11.72 -11.29 -10.37
CA GLY A 163 10.64 -11.62 -11.31
C GLY A 163 10.90 -12.86 -12.15
N LYS A 164 10.05 -13.08 -13.15
CA LYS A 164 10.25 -14.11 -14.18
C LYS A 164 11.09 -13.52 -15.31
N LYS A 165 12.17 -14.21 -15.70
CA LYS A 165 12.93 -13.92 -16.93
C LYS A 165 12.10 -14.20 -18.18
#